data_AF-A0A2V2N3L0-F1
#
_entry.id   AF-A0A2V2N3L0-F1
#
_cell.length_a   1.000
_cell.length_b   1.000
_cell.length_c   1.000
_cell.angle_alpha   90.00
_cell.angle_beta   90.00
_cell.angle_gamma   90.00
#
_symmetry.space_group_name_H-M   'P 1'
#
loop_
_entity.id
_entity.type
_entity.pdbx_description
1 polymer ?
#
loop_
_entity_poly.entity_id
_entity_poly.type
_entity_poly.pdbx_seq_one_letter_code
_entity_poly.pdbx_strand_id
1 'polypeptide(L)'
;MVSDIGYLVGAVGTFFAILDPFGNLPFFIAYTNNLTSRIRKKTALILSAFIFLSMTIFLFSGQIVLNFFHISIPAFQIAGGIILFGVAFSMMSGTHTITMNKVIHDTGKEQLLEQNESILPRIFVPLGIPLYVGPGSIAAAILFGSNAPTDTAFLGGLLVILSIVVFITILNLCSDLIGKILGNQGIEILVRLMGLVLAAIAVQLTLEGITGAITTMIIPELNLG
;
A
#
# COMPACT_ATOMS: atom_id res chain seq x y z
N MET A 1 -21.67 -10.64 -15.95
CA MET A 1 -20.78 -11.55 -15.23
C MET A 1 -19.36 -11.05 -15.44
N VAL A 2 -18.76 -10.41 -14.44
CA VAL A 2 -17.31 -10.17 -14.47
C VAL A 2 -16.67 -11.55 -14.41
N SER A 3 -15.88 -11.92 -15.41
CA SER A 3 -15.11 -13.15 -15.32
C SER A 3 -14.12 -13.03 -14.16
N ASP A 4 -13.88 -14.11 -13.41
CA ASP A 4 -12.89 -14.13 -12.32
C ASP A 4 -11.55 -13.50 -12.75
N ILE A 5 -11.18 -13.69 -14.02
CA ILE A 5 -10.01 -13.07 -14.66
C ILE A 5 -10.09 -11.53 -14.66
N GLY A 6 -11.23 -10.94 -15.04
CA GLY A 6 -11.41 -9.49 -15.04
C GLY A 6 -11.29 -8.88 -13.65
N TYR A 7 -11.84 -9.55 -12.64
CA TYR A 7 -11.71 -9.13 -11.24
C TYR A 7 -10.25 -9.18 -10.76
N LEU A 8 -9.53 -10.26 -11.07
CA LEU A 8 -8.12 -10.41 -10.73
C LEU A 8 -7.21 -9.41 -11.45
N VAL A 9 -7.49 -9.07 -12.71
CA VAL A 9 -6.75 -8.02 -13.44
C VAL A 9 -6.92 -6.66 -12.77
N GLY A 10 -8.15 -6.31 -12.35
CA GLY A 10 -8.40 -5.11 -11.57
C GLY A 10 -7.63 -5.13 -10.24
N ALA A 11 -7.62 -6.27 -9.54
CA ALA A 11 -6.88 -6.47 -8.30
C ALA A 11 -5.38 -6.21 -8.46
N VAL A 12 -4.78 -6.70 -9.55
CA VAL A 12 -3.38 -6.45 -9.87
C VAL A 12 -3.13 -4.96 -9.96
N GLY A 13 -3.92 -4.22 -10.74
CA GLY A 13 -3.78 -2.77 -10.87
C GLY A 13 -3.92 -2.03 -9.54
N THR A 14 -4.97 -2.34 -8.78
CA THR A 14 -5.27 -1.72 -7.48
C THR A 14 -4.17 -1.99 -6.45
N PHE A 15 -3.84 -3.27 -6.21
CA PHE A 15 -2.80 -3.62 -5.24
C PHE A 15 -1.42 -3.14 -5.67
N PHE A 16 -1.10 -3.17 -6.96
CA PHE A 16 0.19 -2.71 -7.46
C PHE A 16 0.36 -1.21 -7.23
N ALA A 17 -0.65 -0.41 -7.56
CA ALA A 17 -0.56 1.02 -7.35
C ALA A 17 -0.55 1.40 -5.86
N ILE A 18 -1.32 0.69 -5.03
CA ILE A 18 -1.44 1.01 -3.61
C ILE A 18 -0.22 0.57 -2.81
N LEU A 19 0.32 -0.62 -3.08
CA LEU A 19 1.58 -1.07 -2.48
C LEU A 19 2.79 -0.30 -3.02
N ASP A 20 2.61 0.44 -4.11
CA ASP A 20 3.52 1.37 -4.75
C ASP A 20 4.99 0.92 -4.70
N PRO A 21 5.33 -0.20 -5.36
CA PRO A 21 6.68 -0.75 -5.33
C PRO A 21 7.74 0.26 -5.80
N PHE A 22 7.33 1.16 -6.69
CA PHE A 22 8.20 2.14 -7.33
C PHE A 22 8.34 3.41 -6.51
N GLY A 23 7.24 3.99 -6.02
CA GLY A 23 7.31 5.16 -5.15
C GLY A 23 7.88 4.86 -3.78
N ASN A 24 7.79 3.62 -3.29
CA ASN A 24 8.40 3.19 -2.02
C ASN A 24 9.91 2.86 -2.13
N LEU A 25 10.43 2.65 -3.34
CA LEU A 25 11.83 2.27 -3.58
C LEU A 25 12.86 3.34 -3.14
N PRO A 26 12.67 4.64 -3.45
CA PRO A 26 13.54 5.72 -2.96
C PRO A 26 13.68 5.78 -1.44
N PHE A 27 12.58 5.52 -0.73
CA PHE A 27 12.55 5.50 0.73
C PHE A 27 13.33 4.30 1.27
N PHE A 28 13.17 3.14 0.63
CA PHE A 28 13.97 1.97 0.96
C PHE A 28 15.47 2.24 0.73
N ILE A 29 15.84 2.87 -0.39
CA ILE A 29 17.23 3.27 -0.66
C ILE A 29 17.74 4.24 0.41
N ALA A 30 17.00 5.33 0.68
CA ALA A 30 17.39 6.35 1.65
C ALA A 30 17.61 5.77 3.06
N TYR A 31 16.70 4.89 3.51
CA TYR A 31 16.80 4.24 4.81
C TYR A 31 17.94 3.22 4.89
N THR A 32 18.25 2.55 3.77
CA THR A 32 19.25 1.47 3.74
C THR A 32 20.64 1.91 3.28
N ASN A 33 20.82 3.18 2.90
CA ASN A 33 22.08 3.75 2.40
C ASN A 33 23.26 3.58 3.36
N ASN A 34 23.02 3.58 4.68
CA ASN A 34 24.07 3.43 5.70
C ASN A 34 24.18 1.99 6.25
N LEU A 35 23.46 1.03 5.66
CA LEU A 35 23.45 -0.37 6.12
C LEU A 35 24.37 -1.25 5.28
N THR A 36 24.95 -2.28 5.89
CA THR A 36 25.71 -3.29 5.15
C THR A 36 24.79 -4.09 4.21
N SER A 37 25.31 -4.58 3.08
CA SER A 37 24.52 -5.34 2.09
C SER A 37 23.82 -6.57 2.70
N ARG A 38 24.40 -7.18 3.75
CA ARG A 38 23.79 -8.31 4.46
C ARG A 38 22.59 -7.89 5.29
N ILE A 39 22.69 -6.77 6.01
CA ILE A 39 21.58 -6.22 6.81
C ILE A 39 20.47 -5.73 5.87
N ARG A 40 20.81 -5.05 4.78
CA ARG A 40 19.80 -4.58 3.81
C ARG A 40 18.97 -5.72 3.21
N LYS A 41 19.59 -6.82 2.79
CA LYS A 41 18.86 -8.00 2.27
C LYS A 41 17.92 -8.60 3.31
N LYS A 42 18.35 -8.66 4.58
CA LYS A 42 17.48 -9.08 5.69
C LYS A 42 16.32 -8.10 5.89
N THR A 43 16.58 -6.80 5.84
CA THR A 43 15.55 -5.76 5.95
C THR A 43 14.51 -5.90 4.84
N ALA A 44 14.92 -6.11 3.59
CA ALA A 44 14.00 -6.35 2.48
C ALA A 44 13.09 -7.56 2.73
N LEU A 45 13.66 -8.69 3.17
CA LEU A 45 12.88 -9.91 3.45
C LEU A 45 11.91 -9.73 4.63
N ILE A 46 12.35 -9.11 5.73
CA ILE A 46 11.50 -8.85 6.90
C ILE A 46 10.36 -7.92 6.52
N LEU A 47 10.65 -6.86 5.77
CA LEU A 47 9.64 -5.90 5.30
C LEU A 47 8.62 -6.59 4.39
N SER A 48 9.07 -7.38 3.41
CA SER A 48 8.18 -8.14 2.53
C SER A 48 7.30 -9.13 3.30
N ALA A 49 7.86 -9.85 4.26
CA ALA A 49 7.09 -10.75 5.12
C ALA A 49 6.04 -9.99 5.94
N PHE A 50 6.39 -8.81 6.46
CA PHE A 50 5.46 -7.95 7.17
C PHE A 50 4.30 -7.49 6.28
N ILE A 51 4.59 -6.97 5.09
CA ILE A 51 3.57 -6.52 4.12
C ILE A 51 2.63 -7.66 3.77
N PHE A 52 3.18 -8.83 3.43
CA PHE A 52 2.39 -10.00 3.09
C PHE A 52 1.48 -10.43 4.23
N LEU A 53 2.02 -10.52 5.45
CA LEU A 53 1.26 -10.94 6.63
C LEU A 53 0.14 -9.94 6.95
N SER A 54 0.44 -8.64 6.95
CA SER A 54 -0.58 -7.62 7.22
C SER A 54 -1.66 -7.59 6.14
N MET A 55 -1.30 -7.59 4.86
CA MET A 55 -2.28 -7.66 3.76
C MET A 55 -3.15 -8.90 3.85
N THR A 56 -2.55 -10.05 4.18
CA THR A 56 -3.30 -11.30 4.40
C THR A 56 -4.29 -11.15 5.57
N ILE A 57 -3.84 -10.64 6.72
CA ILE A 57 -4.71 -10.42 7.88
C ILE A 57 -5.89 -9.51 7.51
N PHE A 58 -5.66 -8.40 6.83
CA PHE A 58 -6.73 -7.47 6.43
C PHE A 58 -7.64 -8.02 5.35
N LEU A 59 -7.11 -8.82 4.42
CA LEU A 59 -7.89 -9.53 3.42
C LEU A 59 -8.90 -10.49 4.07
N PHE A 60 -8.48 -11.26 5.08
CA PHE A 60 -9.36 -12.20 5.80
C PHE A 60 -10.29 -11.51 6.82
N SER A 61 -9.83 -10.43 7.45
CA SER A 61 -10.58 -9.74 8.51
C SER A 61 -11.56 -8.69 8.00
N GLY A 62 -11.50 -8.31 6.71
CA GLY A 62 -12.22 -7.16 6.18
C GLY A 62 -13.71 -7.13 6.51
N GLN A 63 -14.45 -8.20 6.20
CA GLN A 63 -15.88 -8.26 6.50
C GLN A 63 -16.16 -8.20 8.01
N ILE A 64 -15.31 -8.84 8.82
CA ILE A 64 -15.45 -8.88 10.28
C ILE A 64 -15.26 -7.46 10.85
N VAL A 65 -14.24 -6.74 10.40
CA VAL A 65 -13.94 -5.38 10.84
C VAL A 65 -15.05 -4.42 10.42
N LEU A 66 -15.50 -4.47 9.16
CA LEU A 66 -16.58 -3.62 8.67
C LEU A 66 -17.88 -3.85 9.44
N ASN A 67 -18.24 -5.11 9.69
CA ASN A 67 -19.43 -5.45 10.48
C ASN A 67 -19.32 -5.01 11.94
N PHE A 68 -18.14 -5.14 12.55
CA PHE A 68 -17.91 -4.72 13.94
C PHE A 68 -18.11 -3.22 14.14
N PHE A 69 -17.65 -2.40 13.19
CA PHE A 69 -17.84 -0.95 13.22
C PHE A 69 -19.16 -0.49 12.57
N HIS A 70 -19.99 -1.42 12.07
CA HIS A 70 -21.20 -1.12 11.30
C HIS A 70 -20.96 -0.16 10.12
N ILE A 71 -19.80 -0.31 9.46
CA ILE A 71 -19.41 0.50 8.29
C ILE A 71 -19.80 -0.23 7.02
N SER A 72 -20.49 0.47 6.12
CA SER A 72 -20.84 -0.09 4.81
C SER A 72 -19.64 -0.13 3.87
N ILE A 73 -19.59 -1.11 2.97
CA ILE A 73 -18.56 -1.21 1.92
C ILE A 73 -18.43 0.11 1.12
N PRO A 74 -19.55 0.75 0.68
CA PRO A 74 -19.46 2.03 -0.03
C PRO A 74 -18.85 3.17 0.79
N ALA A 75 -19.18 3.28 2.09
CA ALA A 75 -18.60 4.30 2.96
C ALA A 75 -17.09 4.09 3.13
N PHE A 76 -16.66 2.83 3.24
CA PHE A 76 -15.26 2.47 3.35
C PHE A 76 -14.47 2.74 2.07
N GLN A 77 -15.07 2.50 0.89
CA GLN A 77 -14.49 2.87 -0.42
C GLN A 77 -14.26 4.38 -0.53
N ILE A 78 -15.24 5.20 -0.12
CA ILE A 78 -15.11 6.66 -0.15
C ILE A 78 -13.96 7.11 0.76
N ALA A 79 -13.93 6.63 2.01
CA ALA A 79 -12.88 6.98 2.97
C ALA A 79 -11.48 6.53 2.49
N GLY A 80 -11.37 5.29 2.01
CA GLY A 80 -10.13 4.76 1.46
C GLY A 80 -9.65 5.56 0.25
N GLY A 81 -10.55 5.92 -0.66
CA GLY A 81 -10.24 6.77 -1.82
C GLY A 81 -9.75 8.15 -1.42
N ILE A 82 -10.37 8.81 -0.43
CA ILE A 82 -9.92 10.13 0.05
C ILE A 82 -8.51 10.05 0.65
N ILE A 83 -8.23 9.03 1.47
CA ILE A 83 -6.91 8.82 2.07
C ILE A 83 -5.86 8.57 0.98
N LEU A 84 -6.16 7.68 0.02
CA LEU A 84 -5.28 7.39 -1.11
C LEU A 84 -5.00 8.63 -1.97
N PHE A 85 -6.01 9.47 -2.19
CA PHE A 85 -5.84 10.73 -2.91
C PHE A 85 -4.90 11.69 -2.15
N GLY A 86 -5.01 11.75 -0.81
CA GLY A 86 -4.09 12.53 0.02
C GLY A 86 -2.64 12.04 -0.11
N VAL A 87 -2.42 10.72 -0.11
CA VAL A 87 -1.10 10.12 -0.34
C VAL A 87 -0.58 10.48 -1.73
N ALA A 88 -1.39 10.24 -2.76
CA ALA A 88 -1.06 10.56 -4.16
C ALA A 88 -0.70 12.05 -4.35
N PHE A 89 -1.49 12.95 -3.77
CA PHE A 89 -1.25 14.38 -3.82
C PHE A 89 0.07 14.77 -3.14
N SER A 90 0.38 14.16 -1.99
CA SER A 90 1.64 14.41 -1.29
C SER A 90 2.87 13.93 -2.07
N MET A 91 2.74 12.85 -2.86
CA MET A 91 3.79 12.35 -3.76
C MET A 91 4.00 13.30 -4.95
N MET A 92 2.91 13.75 -5.57
CA MET A 92 2.95 14.72 -6.68
C MET A 92 3.53 16.07 -6.25
N SER A 93 3.23 16.48 -5.01
CA SER A 93 3.68 17.77 -4.44
C SER A 93 5.11 17.73 -3.90
N GLY A 94 5.77 16.57 -3.87
CA GLY A 94 7.11 16.39 -3.29
C GLY A 94 7.16 16.41 -1.75
N THR A 95 6.04 16.72 -1.09
CA THR A 95 5.91 16.77 0.37
C THR A 95 6.12 15.41 1.03
N HIS A 96 5.70 14.32 0.38
CA HIS A 96 5.87 12.96 0.91
C HIS A 96 7.35 12.60 1.14
N THR A 97 8.22 13.02 0.22
CA THR A 97 9.68 12.83 0.32
C THR A 97 10.26 13.65 1.47
N ILE A 98 9.77 14.87 1.70
CA ILE A 98 10.26 15.78 2.75
C ILE A 98 9.82 15.35 4.15
N THR A 99 8.52 15.08 4.34
CA THR A 99 7.96 14.64 5.64
C THR A 99 8.61 13.35 6.10
N MET A 100 8.85 12.41 5.19
CA MET A 100 9.43 11.13 5.55
C MET A 100 10.95 11.17 5.68
N ASN A 101 11.66 12.01 4.92
CA ASN A 101 13.08 12.26 5.17
C ASN A 101 13.28 12.86 6.57
N LYS A 102 12.36 13.72 7.04
CA LYS A 102 12.37 14.22 8.42
C LYS A 102 12.13 13.12 9.46
N VAL A 103 11.14 12.24 9.25
CA VAL A 103 10.90 11.07 10.14
C VAL A 103 12.12 10.15 10.19
N ILE A 104 12.76 9.87 9.06
CA ILE A 104 13.98 9.06 8.97
C ILE A 104 15.16 9.76 9.67
N HIS A 105 15.30 11.08 9.52
CA HIS A 105 16.36 11.84 10.17
C HIS A 105 16.18 11.98 11.68
N ASP A 106 14.95 12.19 12.15
CA ASP A 106 14.62 12.32 13.58
C ASP A 106 14.77 10.97 14.28
N THR A 107 14.26 9.88 13.67
CA THR A 107 14.46 8.51 14.18
C THR A 107 15.93 8.06 14.07
N GLY A 108 16.65 8.58 13.07
CA GLY A 108 18.06 8.25 12.81
C GLY A 108 19.06 8.95 13.72
N LYS A 109 18.73 10.08 14.35
CA LYS A 109 19.63 10.79 15.28
C LYS A 109 19.64 10.19 16.69
N GLU A 110 18.56 9.55 17.13
CA GLU A 110 18.42 9.05 18.50
C GLU A 110 18.96 7.62 18.72
N GLN A 111 19.35 6.90 17.65
CA GLN A 111 19.67 5.46 17.73
C GLN A 111 21.01 5.04 17.09
N LEU A 112 21.93 5.99 16.92
CA LEU A 112 23.31 5.72 16.46
C LEU A 112 24.22 5.13 17.56
N LEU A 113 23.71 4.96 18.78
CA LEU A 113 24.46 4.31 19.85
C LEU A 113 23.94 2.88 20.03
N GLU A 114 24.92 1.98 20.03
CA GLU A 114 24.86 0.58 20.48
C GLU A 114 24.56 -0.49 19.41
N GLN A 115 25.68 -1.12 19.06
CA GLN A 115 25.80 -2.39 18.36
C GLN A 115 25.10 -3.50 19.18
N ASN A 116 24.48 -4.44 18.48
CA ASN A 116 24.08 -5.80 18.93
C ASN A 116 22.70 -6.08 19.53
N GLU A 117 21.81 -5.13 19.84
CA GLU A 117 20.48 -5.53 20.35
C GLU A 117 19.30 -5.17 19.43
N SER A 118 18.62 -6.24 19.00
CA SER A 118 17.30 -6.27 18.35
C SER A 118 17.17 -5.44 17.06
N ILE A 119 17.43 -6.11 15.93
CA ILE A 119 17.17 -5.61 14.57
C ILE A 119 15.66 -5.46 14.31
N LEU A 120 14.80 -6.11 15.11
CA LEU A 120 13.35 -6.14 14.91
C LEU A 120 12.67 -4.77 15.09
N PRO A 121 12.77 -4.05 16.23
CA PRO A 121 12.10 -2.76 16.41
C PRO A 121 12.53 -1.69 15.40
N ARG A 122 13.78 -1.78 14.91
CA ARG A 122 14.41 -0.81 14.00
C ARG A 122 13.73 -0.72 12.63
N ILE A 123 13.13 -1.83 12.14
CA ILE A 123 12.50 -1.94 10.81
C ILE A 123 11.02 -1.53 10.81
N PHE A 124 10.30 -1.76 11.92
CA PHE A 124 8.84 -1.63 11.94
C PHE A 124 8.33 -0.19 11.97
N VAL A 125 9.08 0.74 12.57
CA VAL A 125 8.52 2.04 13.00
C VAL A 125 8.53 3.15 11.92
N PRO A 126 9.47 3.23 10.96
CA PRO A 126 9.31 4.19 9.86
C PRO A 126 8.88 3.56 8.52
N LEU A 127 9.16 2.28 8.25
CA LEU A 127 9.01 1.66 6.91
C LEU A 127 7.78 0.74 6.76
N GLY A 128 7.39 0.01 7.81
CA GLY A 128 6.29 -0.95 7.70
C GLY A 128 4.91 -0.30 7.77
N ILE A 129 4.69 0.49 8.83
CA ILE A 129 3.35 0.84 9.35
C ILE A 129 2.82 2.23 8.94
N PRO A 130 3.56 3.07 8.20
CA PRO A 130 2.88 4.04 7.34
C PRO A 130 3.14 3.84 5.84
N LEU A 131 4.29 3.29 5.45
CA LEU A 131 4.75 3.38 4.05
C LEU A 131 4.18 2.28 3.15
N TYR A 132 4.30 1.00 3.54
CA TYR A 132 3.82 -0.11 2.71
C TYR A 132 2.44 -0.64 3.13
N VAL A 133 2.18 -0.72 4.44
CA VAL A 133 0.88 -1.13 5.01
C VAL A 133 0.19 0.11 5.55
N GLY A 134 -0.08 1.06 4.66
CA GLY A 134 -0.80 2.28 5.01
C GLY A 134 -2.32 2.04 5.07
N PRO A 135 -3.08 3.03 5.57
CA PRO A 135 -4.55 2.97 5.60
C PRO A 135 -5.18 2.70 4.22
N GLY A 136 -4.53 3.13 3.13
CA GLY A 136 -4.94 2.80 1.77
C GLY A 136 -4.78 1.33 1.40
N SER A 137 -3.64 0.72 1.75
CA SER A 137 -3.37 -0.72 1.55
C SER A 137 -4.34 -1.57 2.36
N ILE A 138 -4.60 -1.17 3.61
CA ILE A 138 -5.58 -1.81 4.49
C ILE A 138 -6.96 -1.73 3.85
N ALA A 139 -7.34 -0.54 3.36
CA ALA A 139 -8.65 -0.35 2.76
C ALA A 139 -8.86 -1.22 1.51
N ALA A 140 -7.85 -1.31 0.65
CA ALA A 140 -7.90 -2.15 -0.54
C ALA A 140 -7.96 -3.64 -0.22
N ALA A 141 -7.18 -4.12 0.76
CA ALA A 141 -7.20 -5.52 1.17
C ALA A 141 -8.58 -5.93 1.70
N ILE A 142 -9.17 -5.09 2.57
CA ILE A 142 -10.51 -5.29 3.12
C ILE A 142 -11.57 -5.33 2.01
N LEU A 143 -11.51 -4.36 1.10
CA LEU A 143 -12.49 -4.24 0.01
C LEU A 143 -12.43 -5.40 -0.98
N PHE A 144 -11.22 -5.79 -1.36
CA PHE A 144 -11.02 -6.92 -2.26
C PHE A 144 -11.54 -8.22 -1.63
N GLY A 145 -11.31 -8.41 -0.33
CA GLY A 145 -11.82 -9.55 0.42
C GLY A 145 -13.35 -9.56 0.51
N SER A 146 -13.97 -8.40 0.72
CA SER A 146 -15.44 -8.30 0.86
C SER A 146 -16.18 -8.41 -0.47
N ASN A 147 -15.57 -8.01 -1.58
CA ASN A 147 -16.19 -8.02 -2.91
C ASN A 147 -15.83 -9.26 -3.77
N ALA A 148 -15.07 -10.21 -3.22
CA ALA A 148 -14.67 -11.40 -3.97
C ALA A 148 -15.91 -12.24 -4.35
N PRO A 149 -16.19 -12.45 -5.65
CA PRO A 149 -17.41 -13.13 -6.10
C PRO A 149 -17.38 -14.64 -5.86
N THR A 150 -16.19 -15.23 -5.74
CA THR A 150 -15.96 -16.68 -5.62
C THR A 150 -14.76 -16.96 -4.71
N ASP A 151 -14.73 -18.13 -4.07
CA ASP A 151 -13.57 -18.59 -3.28
C ASP A 151 -12.29 -18.67 -4.13
N THR A 152 -12.44 -18.97 -5.43
CA THR A 152 -11.35 -18.96 -6.42
C THR A 152 -10.80 -17.55 -6.65
N ALA A 153 -11.66 -16.53 -6.74
CA ALA A 153 -11.24 -15.13 -6.84
C ALA A 153 -10.55 -14.65 -5.55
N PHE A 154 -11.03 -15.09 -4.38
CA PHE A 154 -10.41 -14.78 -3.10
C PHE A 154 -8.99 -15.36 -2.99
N LEU A 155 -8.82 -16.65 -3.30
CA LEU A 155 -7.51 -17.31 -3.38
C LEU A 155 -6.60 -16.68 -4.44
N GLY A 156 -7.17 -16.29 -5.59
CA GLY A 156 -6.47 -15.56 -6.64
C GLY A 156 -5.93 -14.21 -6.16
N GLY A 157 -6.67 -13.49 -5.31
CA GLY A 157 -6.19 -12.26 -4.69
C GLY A 157 -4.96 -12.46 -3.80
N LEU A 158 -4.93 -13.55 -3.03
CA LEU A 158 -3.76 -13.91 -2.22
C LEU A 158 -2.52 -14.16 -3.10
N LEU A 159 -2.70 -14.82 -4.25
CA LEU A 159 -1.63 -15.01 -5.25
C LEU A 159 -1.18 -13.68 -5.86
N VAL A 160 -2.10 -12.75 -6.13
CA VAL A 160 -1.77 -11.39 -6.62
C VAL A 160 -0.93 -10.64 -5.58
N ILE A 161 -1.37 -10.61 -4.32
CA ILE A 161 -0.62 -9.98 -3.21
C ILE A 161 0.77 -10.61 -3.09
N LEU A 162 0.86 -11.93 -3.09
CA LEU A 162 2.13 -12.65 -3.04
C LEU A 162 3.05 -12.26 -4.20
N SER A 163 2.52 -12.21 -5.43
CA SER A 163 3.28 -11.84 -6.63
C SER A 163 3.84 -10.43 -6.54
N ILE A 164 3.03 -9.47 -6.06
CA ILE A 164 3.45 -8.08 -5.87
C ILE A 164 4.50 -7.98 -4.75
N VAL A 165 4.33 -8.69 -3.64
CA VAL A 165 5.33 -8.72 -2.56
C VAL A 165 6.66 -9.32 -3.03
N VAL A 166 6.61 -10.40 -3.83
CA VAL A 166 7.83 -10.96 -4.44
C VAL A 166 8.49 -9.92 -5.36
N PHE A 167 7.72 -9.20 -6.16
CA PHE A 167 8.22 -8.13 -7.01
C PHE A 167 8.86 -6.98 -6.21
N ILE A 168 8.22 -6.51 -5.14
CA ILE A 168 8.77 -5.53 -4.18
C ILE A 168 10.08 -6.03 -3.59
N THR A 169 10.13 -7.31 -3.20
CA THR A 169 11.33 -7.93 -2.64
C THR A 169 12.50 -7.86 -3.63
N ILE A 170 12.26 -8.24 -4.89
CA ILE A 170 13.26 -8.21 -5.96
C ILE A 170 13.74 -6.77 -6.20
N LEU A 171 12.83 -5.81 -6.32
CA LEU A 171 13.16 -4.40 -6.47
C LEU A 171 14.02 -3.87 -5.31
N ASN A 172 13.64 -4.18 -4.08
CA ASN A 172 14.38 -3.77 -2.88
C ASN A 172 15.76 -4.44 -2.79
N LEU A 173 15.90 -5.68 -3.27
CA LEU A 173 17.21 -6.33 -3.39
C LEU A 173 18.10 -5.63 -4.43
N CYS A 174 17.51 -5.20 -5.55
CA CYS A 174 18.16 -4.49 -6.65
C CYS A 174 18.31 -2.97 -6.44
N SER A 175 17.88 -2.46 -5.28
CA SER A 175 17.86 -1.02 -4.94
C SER A 175 19.18 -0.28 -5.17
N ASP A 176 20.34 -0.90 -4.92
CA ASP A 176 21.67 -0.30 -5.22
C ASP A 176 21.85 0.03 -6.70
N LEU A 177 21.43 -0.90 -7.55
CA LEU A 177 21.61 -0.77 -8.99
C LEU A 177 20.65 0.28 -9.53
N ILE A 178 19.40 0.24 -9.05
CA ILE A 178 18.35 1.17 -9.45
C ILE A 178 18.70 2.59 -9.00
N GLY A 179 19.16 2.77 -7.77
CA GLY A 179 19.59 4.07 -7.26
C GLY A 179 20.76 4.67 -8.04
N LYS A 180 21.73 3.84 -8.46
CA LYS A 180 22.86 4.27 -9.30
C LYS A 180 22.46 4.65 -10.72
N ILE A 181 21.46 3.97 -11.30
CA ILE A 181 20.99 4.21 -12.68
C ILE A 181 20.05 5.43 -12.73
N LEU A 182 19.08 5.53 -11.82
CA LEU A 182 18.06 6.59 -11.85
C LEU A 182 18.57 7.92 -11.27
N GLY A 183 19.49 7.85 -10.30
CA GLY A 183 19.89 9.03 -9.52
C GLY A 183 18.72 9.68 -8.76
N ASN A 184 19.00 10.76 -8.03
CA ASN A 184 17.99 11.44 -7.22
C ASN A 184 16.86 12.06 -8.08
N GLN A 185 17.21 12.59 -9.27
CA GLN A 185 16.24 13.24 -10.17
C GLN A 185 15.29 12.22 -10.82
N GLY A 186 15.80 11.07 -11.29
CA GLY A 186 14.97 10.02 -11.89
C GLY A 186 14.01 9.39 -10.88
N ILE A 187 14.48 9.22 -9.64
CA ILE A 187 13.66 8.82 -8.50
C ILE A 187 12.48 9.77 -8.27
N GLU A 188 12.72 11.08 -8.28
CA GLU A 188 11.66 12.07 -8.03
C GLU A 188 10.61 12.08 -9.14
N ILE A 189 11.03 11.97 -10.40
CA ILE A 189 10.13 11.85 -11.55
C ILE A 189 9.24 10.60 -11.41
N LEU A 190 9.85 9.47 -11.05
CA LEU A 190 9.15 8.20 -10.90
C LEU A 190 8.12 8.24 -9.77
N VAL A 191 8.45 8.86 -8.63
CA VAL A 191 7.48 9.09 -7.53
C VAL A 191 6.29 9.93 -8.00
N ARG A 192 6.53 11.01 -8.75
CA ARG A 192 5.43 11.86 -9.26
C ARG A 192 4.53 11.12 -10.25
N LEU A 193 5.11 10.28 -11.11
CA LEU A 193 4.34 9.44 -12.05
C LEU A 193 3.47 8.42 -11.30
N MET A 194 4.00 7.76 -10.28
CA MET A 194 3.20 6.84 -9.46
C MET A 194 2.12 7.57 -8.66
N GLY A 195 2.42 8.78 -8.18
CA GLY A 195 1.42 9.66 -7.54
C GLY A 195 0.24 9.94 -8.47
N LEU A 196 0.47 10.19 -9.77
CA LEU A 196 -0.60 10.39 -10.74
C LEU A 196 -1.47 9.13 -10.92
N VAL A 197 -0.85 7.94 -11.00
CA VAL A 197 -1.57 6.65 -11.11
C VAL A 197 -2.40 6.40 -9.85
N LEU A 198 -1.83 6.63 -8.67
CA LEU A 198 -2.51 6.45 -7.39
C LEU A 198 -3.70 7.41 -7.25
N ALA A 199 -3.57 8.66 -7.70
CA ALA A 199 -4.66 9.63 -7.71
C ALA A 199 -5.83 9.15 -8.58
N ALA A 200 -5.54 8.57 -9.76
CA ALA A 200 -6.58 8.03 -10.64
C ALA A 200 -7.34 6.87 -9.98
N ILE A 201 -6.63 5.95 -9.31
CA ILE A 201 -7.23 4.82 -8.60
C ILE A 201 -8.02 5.29 -7.38
N ALA A 202 -7.52 6.30 -6.66
CA ALA A 202 -8.22 6.91 -5.55
C ALA A 202 -9.57 7.51 -5.99
N VAL A 203 -9.58 8.26 -7.10
CA VAL A 203 -10.81 8.80 -7.69
C VAL A 203 -11.76 7.68 -8.12
N GLN A 204 -11.26 6.65 -8.79
CA GLN A 204 -12.07 5.50 -9.19
C GLN A 204 -12.72 4.83 -7.97
N LEU A 205 -11.95 4.57 -6.92
CA LEU A 205 -12.42 3.97 -5.67
C LEU A 205 -13.52 4.83 -5.01
N THR A 206 -13.32 6.15 -4.98
CA THR A 206 -14.33 7.09 -4.47
C THR A 206 -15.60 7.08 -5.31
N LEU A 207 -15.51 7.04 -6.64
CA LEU A 207 -16.66 6.99 -7.54
C LEU A 207 -17.46 5.69 -7.39
N GLU A 208 -16.77 4.55 -7.27
CA GLU A 208 -17.38 3.25 -6.97
C GLU A 208 -18.12 3.28 -5.63
N GLY A 209 -17.51 3.88 -4.60
CA GLY A 209 -18.13 4.07 -3.30
C GLY A 209 -19.34 5.01 -3.33
N ILE A 210 -19.28 6.13 -4.05
CA ILE A 210 -20.44 7.04 -4.21
C ILE A 210 -21.59 6.32 -4.93
N THR A 211 -21.28 5.61 -6.02
CA THR A 211 -22.28 4.86 -6.79
C THR A 211 -22.91 3.76 -5.95
N GLY A 212 -22.10 3.05 -5.16
CA GLY A 212 -22.56 2.04 -4.21
C GLY A 212 -23.46 2.65 -3.14
N ALA A 213 -23.08 3.79 -2.55
CA ALA A 213 -23.85 4.45 -1.51
C ALA A 213 -25.22 4.92 -2.03
N ILE A 214 -25.27 5.47 -3.25
CA ILE A 214 -26.53 5.89 -3.87
C ILE A 214 -27.44 4.68 -4.11
N THR A 215 -26.91 3.61 -4.71
CA THR A 215 -27.71 2.43 -5.09
C THR A 215 -28.17 1.58 -3.90
N THR A 216 -27.35 1.47 -2.85
CA THR A 216 -27.64 0.59 -1.70
C THR A 216 -28.20 1.32 -0.48
N MET A 217 -27.99 2.63 -0.33
CA MET A 217 -28.43 3.39 0.85
C MET A 217 -29.58 4.36 0.52
N ILE A 218 -29.57 5.00 -0.65
CA ILE A 218 -30.52 6.09 -0.97
C ILE A 218 -31.74 5.58 -1.76
N ILE A 219 -31.51 4.79 -2.81
CA ILE A 219 -32.60 4.32 -3.69
C ILE A 219 -33.59 3.36 -2.98
N PRO A 220 -33.18 2.46 -2.06
CA PRO A 220 -34.13 1.58 -1.36
C PRO A 220 -35.13 2.34 -0.48
N GLU A 221 -34.75 3.49 0.09
CA GLU A 221 -35.66 4.31 0.88
C GLU A 221 -36.67 5.09 0.03
N LEU A 222 -36.33 5.42 -1.22
CA LEU A 222 -37.24 6.10 -2.15
C LEU A 222 -38.32 5.19 -2.76
N ASN A 223 -38.14 3.87 -2.68
CA ASN A 223 -39.08 2.88 -3.24
C ASN A 223 -40.05 2.31 -2.17
N LEU A 224 -40.01 2.87 -0.95
CA LEU A 224 -40.89 2.54 0.18
C LEU A 224 -41.89 3.68 0.50
N GLY A 225 -42.02 4.67 -0.38
CA GLY A 225 -43.00 5.77 -0.27
C GLY A 225 -44.23 5.56 -1.14
#